data_AF-A0A968JJL0-F1
#
_entry.id   AF-A0A968JJL0-F1
#
_cell.length_a   1.000
_cell.length_b   1.000
_cell.length_c   1.000
_cell.angle_alpha   90.00
_cell.angle_beta   90.00
_cell.angle_gamma   90.00
#
_symmetry.space_group_name_H-M   'P 1'
#
loop_
_entity.id
_entity.type
_entity.pdbx_description
1 polymer ?
#
loop_
_entity_poly.entity_id
_entity_poly.type
_entity_poly.pdbx_seq_one_letter_code
_entity_poly.pdbx_strand_id
1 'polypeptide(L)'
;MINGPGIISVNRNPDFCAGSNNLIEVNIQNPGTYLFTWELPNGTNREIRGTNGNLVLNNVDNATEGSYVITVEDEKHRLLRRGCQYFRYRFPTTTTH
;
A
#
# COMPACT_ATOMS: atom_id res chain seq x y z
N MET A 1 16.71 -16.63 -17.38
CA MET A 1 17.29 -15.61 -16.48
C MET A 1 16.24 -15.30 -15.42
N ILE A 2 16.35 -15.84 -14.20
CA ILE A 2 15.32 -15.70 -13.16
C ILE A 2 15.78 -14.61 -12.18
N ASN A 3 15.50 -13.35 -12.53
CA ASN A 3 15.70 -12.22 -11.63
C ASN A 3 14.40 -12.03 -10.83
N GLY A 4 14.20 -12.81 -9.77
CA GLY A 4 13.11 -12.58 -8.81
C GLY A 4 13.25 -11.19 -8.16
N PRO A 5 12.17 -10.42 -7.92
CA PRO A 5 12.32 -9.05 -7.50
C PRO A 5 12.60 -8.96 -6.00
N GLY A 6 13.62 -8.17 -5.65
CA GLY A 6 13.64 -7.49 -4.37
C GLY A 6 12.63 -6.35 -4.41
N ILE A 7 11.72 -6.28 -3.45
CA ILE A 7 10.90 -5.08 -3.21
C ILE A 7 11.70 -4.20 -2.27
N ILE A 8 11.94 -2.94 -2.68
CA ILE A 8 12.93 -2.10 -2.00
C ILE A 8 12.28 -1.20 -0.94
N SER A 9 11.06 -0.69 -1.15
CA SER A 9 10.33 0.01 -0.08
C SER A 9 8.88 0.27 -0.45
N VAL A 10 8.05 0.35 0.58
CA VAL A 10 6.73 0.99 0.52
C VAL A 10 6.93 2.43 1.00
N ASN A 11 6.49 3.42 0.24
CA ASN A 11 6.62 4.83 0.63
C ASN A 11 5.89 5.04 1.98
N ARG A 12 6.64 5.54 2.96
CA ARG A 12 6.28 5.60 4.36
C ARG A 12 5.77 7.00 4.69
N ASN A 13 4.68 7.44 4.08
CA ASN A 13 4.05 8.70 4.49
C ASN A 13 3.00 8.37 5.56
N PRO A 14 3.25 8.62 6.86
CA PRO A 14 2.47 8.02 7.95
C PRO A 14 1.17 8.77 8.27
N ASP A 15 0.97 9.96 7.69
CA ASP A 15 -0.15 10.84 8.01
C ASP A 15 -0.93 11.20 6.75
N PHE A 16 -2.24 10.87 6.75
CA PHE A 16 -3.17 11.27 5.70
C PHE A 16 -4.23 12.21 6.25
N CYS A 17 -4.55 13.27 5.50
CA CYS A 17 -5.59 14.24 5.89
C CYS A 17 -6.97 13.75 5.46
N ALA A 18 -8.01 14.14 6.21
CA ALA A 18 -9.38 13.82 5.83
C ALA A 18 -9.77 14.32 4.43
N GLY A 19 -10.47 13.48 3.68
CA GLY A 19 -10.91 13.79 2.32
C GLY A 19 -9.80 13.87 1.28
N SER A 20 -8.53 13.68 1.67
CA SER A 20 -7.42 13.69 0.72
C SER A 20 -7.30 12.35 -0.01
N ASN A 21 -6.82 12.42 -1.27
CA ASN A 21 -6.45 11.25 -2.04
C ASN A 21 -4.97 10.97 -1.81
N ASN A 22 -4.66 9.77 -1.34
CA ASN A 22 -3.31 9.36 -1.00
C ASN A 22 -2.86 8.17 -1.83
N LEU A 23 -1.55 8.13 -2.10
CA LEU A 23 -0.92 7.08 -2.87
C LEU A 23 0.12 6.39 -1.99
N ILE A 24 -0.03 5.08 -1.81
CA ILE A 24 0.98 4.24 -1.19
C ILE A 24 1.77 3.60 -2.32
N GLU A 25 2.98 4.10 -2.53
CA GLU A 25 3.83 3.66 -3.63
C GLU A 25 4.59 2.38 -3.27
N VAL A 26 4.59 1.41 -4.18
CA VAL A 26 5.35 0.17 -4.10
C VAL A 26 6.48 0.24 -5.12
N ASN A 27 7.71 0.32 -4.64
CA ASN A 27 8.89 0.34 -5.51
C ASN A 27 9.43 -1.07 -5.72
N ILE A 28 9.40 -1.53 -6.97
CA ILE A 28 9.92 -2.83 -7.39
C ILE A 28 11.28 -2.63 -8.05
N GLN A 29 12.29 -3.40 -7.63
CA GLN A 29 13.63 -3.30 -8.20
C GLN A 29 13.73 -3.91 -9.60
N ASN A 30 13.00 -5.00 -9.83
CA ASN A 30 13.13 -5.78 -11.05
C ASN A 30 11.83 -5.71 -11.86
N PRO A 31 11.92 -5.50 -13.18
CA PRO A 31 10.75 -5.55 -14.05
C PRO A 31 10.19 -6.97 -14.09
N GLY A 32 8.88 -7.08 -13.89
CA GLY A 32 8.13 -8.33 -13.93
C GLY A 32 6.69 -8.11 -13.51
N THR A 33 5.83 -9.08 -13.81
CA THR A 33 4.44 -9.07 -13.35
C THR A 33 4.34 -9.82 -12.03
N TYR A 34 3.78 -9.17 -11.02
CA TYR A 34 3.61 -9.73 -9.68
C TYR A 34 2.16 -9.56 -9.21
N LEU A 35 1.78 -10.33 -8.19
CA LEU A 35 0.52 -10.21 -7.47
C LEU A 35 0.77 -9.47 -6.15
N PHE A 36 0.11 -8.34 -5.96
CA PHE A 36 0.15 -7.55 -4.73
C PHE A 36 -1.20 -7.66 -4.02
N THR A 37 -1.20 -8.22 -2.82
CA THR A 37 -2.39 -8.35 -1.99
C THR A 37 -2.25 -7.41 -0.80
N TRP A 38 -3.07 -6.36 -0.79
CA TRP A 38 -3.18 -5.40 0.28
C TRP A 38 -4.32 -5.76 1.21
N GLU A 39 -4.01 -6.04 2.47
CA GLU A 39 -4.97 -6.15 3.56
C GLU A 39 -5.15 -4.76 4.18
N LEU A 40 -6.36 -4.22 4.07
CA LEU A 40 -6.74 -2.93 4.62
C LEU A 40 -7.20 -3.09 6.08
N PRO A 41 -7.11 -2.04 6.91
CA PRO A 41 -7.50 -2.10 8.32
C PRO A 41 -8.99 -2.38 8.54
N ASN A 42 -9.82 -2.11 7.52
CA ASN A 42 -11.23 -2.47 7.53
C ASN A 42 -11.50 -3.98 7.26
N GLY A 43 -10.44 -4.79 7.13
CA GLY A 43 -10.53 -6.23 6.82
C GLY A 43 -10.76 -6.55 5.34
N THR A 44 -10.74 -5.55 4.45
CA THR A 44 -10.88 -5.76 3.01
C THR A 44 -9.51 -6.08 2.40
N ASN A 45 -9.48 -7.05 1.50
CA ASN A 45 -8.29 -7.33 0.69
C ASN A 45 -8.44 -6.69 -0.71
N ARG A 46 -7.39 -6.01 -1.17
CA ARG A 46 -7.27 -5.50 -2.53
C ARG A 46 -6.10 -6.16 -3.24
N GLU A 47 -6.41 -6.79 -4.37
CA GLU A 47 -5.43 -7.44 -5.22
C GLU A 47 -5.11 -6.58 -6.43
N ILE A 48 -3.83 -6.41 -6.71
CA ILE A 48 -3.32 -5.67 -7.85
C ILE A 48 -2.36 -6.61 -8.58
N ARG A 49 -2.54 -6.77 -9.89
CA ARG A 49 -1.65 -7.57 -10.74
C ARG A 49 -1.00 -6.67 -11.77
N GLY A 50 0.33 -6.71 -11.82
CA GLY A 50 1.05 -5.91 -12.80
C GLY A 50 2.51 -5.70 -12.43
N THR A 51 3.10 -4.70 -13.07
CA THR A 51 4.45 -4.20 -12.79
C THR A 51 4.46 -3.14 -11.69
N ASN A 52 3.30 -2.79 -11.13
CA ASN A 52 3.15 -1.81 -10.07
C ASN A 52 2.04 -2.26 -9.09
N GLY A 53 2.34 -2.19 -7.78
CA GLY A 53 1.44 -2.55 -6.69
C GLY A 53 0.88 -1.35 -5.90
N ASN A 54 0.99 -0.13 -6.45
CA ASN A 54 0.56 1.10 -5.79
C ASN A 54 -0.90 1.03 -5.33
N LEU A 55 -1.14 1.35 -4.05
CA LEU A 55 -2.49 1.43 -3.50
C LEU A 55 -2.95 2.89 -3.47
N VAL A 56 -4.05 3.17 -4.16
CA VAL A 56 -4.71 4.48 -4.14
C VAL A 56 -5.82 4.47 -3.09
N LEU A 57 -5.75 5.39 -2.13
CA LEU A 57 -6.79 5.64 -1.15
C LEU A 57 -7.48 6.94 -1.51
N ASN A 58 -8.76 6.88 -1.84
CA ASN A 58 -9.56 8.07 -2.15
C ASN A 58 -10.44 8.41 -0.96
N ASN A 59 -10.58 9.71 -0.67
CA ASN A 59 -11.42 10.21 0.40
C ASN A 59 -11.11 9.54 1.76
N VAL A 60 -9.85 9.66 2.21
CA VAL A 60 -9.38 9.11 3.49
C VAL A 60 -10.23 9.64 4.65
N ASP A 61 -10.72 8.75 5.50
CA ASP A 61 -11.49 9.03 6.72
C ASP A 61 -10.93 8.25 7.93
N ASN A 62 -11.57 8.36 9.09
CA ASN A 62 -11.13 7.64 10.28
C ASN A 62 -11.25 6.10 10.15
N ALA A 63 -12.03 5.57 9.21
CA ALA A 63 -12.12 4.14 8.95
C ALA A 63 -10.95 3.61 8.09
N THR A 64 -10.23 4.52 7.43
CA THR A 64 -8.96 4.20 6.75
C THR A 64 -7.74 4.23 7.67
N GLU A 65 -7.90 4.60 8.95
CA GLU A 65 -6.82 4.49 9.94
C GLU A 65 -6.53 3.02 10.28
N GLY A 66 -5.24 2.67 10.36
CA GLY A 66 -4.81 1.39 10.88
C GLY A 66 -3.64 0.75 10.13
N SER A 67 -3.48 -0.55 10.34
CA SER A 67 -2.40 -1.34 9.75
C SER A 67 -2.79 -1.85 8.38
N TYR A 68 -1.97 -1.53 7.38
CA TYR A 68 -2.06 -2.07 6.03
C TYR A 68 -0.95 -3.08 5.84
N VAL A 69 -1.31 -4.29 5.41
CA VAL A 69 -0.34 -5.36 5.16
C VAL A 69 -0.30 -5.64 3.66
N ILE A 70 0.87 -5.52 3.05
CA ILE A 70 1.09 -5.93 1.66
C ILE A 70 1.77 -7.28 1.63
N THR A 71 1.23 -8.18 0.83
CA THR A 71 1.84 -9.46 0.47
C THR A 71 2.11 -9.43 -1.02
N VAL A 72 3.33 -9.78 -1.44
CA VAL A 72 3.72 -9.78 -2.85
C VAL A 72 4.20 -11.14 -3.26
N GLU A 73 3.62 -11.64 -4.35
CA GLU A 73 3.84 -12.98 -4.87
C GLU A 73 4.25 -12.95 -6.34
N ASP A 74 4.98 -13.98 -6.79
CA ASP A 74 5.29 -14.19 -8.20
C ASP A 74 4.13 -14.85 -8.97
N GLU A 75 4.31 -15.01 -10.28
CA GLU A 75 3.37 -15.71 -11.17
C GLU A 75 3.08 -17.17 -10.77
N LYS A 76 3.93 -17.76 -9.90
CA LYS A 76 3.80 -19.11 -9.36
C LYS A 76 3.29 -19.10 -7.91
N HIS A 77 2.74 -17.98 -7.43
CA HIS A 77 2.25 -17.78 -6.07
C HIS A 77 3.32 -17.97 -4.98
N ARG A 78 4.59 -17.70 -5.30
CA ARG A 78 5.65 -17.73 -4.30
C ARG A 78 5.73 -16.38 -3.61
N LEU A 79 5.65 -16.39 -2.28
CA LEU A 79 5.84 -15.20 -1.45
C LEU A 79 7.24 -14.60 -1.67
N LEU A 80 7.26 -13.38 -2.20
CA LEU A 80 8.49 -12.61 -2.44
C LEU A 80 8.75 -11.65 -1.29
N ARG A 81 7.71 -10.97 -0.82
CA ARG A 81 7.80 -9.98 0.26
C ARG A 81 6.49 -9.87 1.02
N ARG A 82 6.59 -9.58 2.30
CA ARG A 82 5.48 -9.06 3.11
C ARG A 82 5.92 -7.79 3.83
N GLY A 83 5.07 -6.78 3.83
CA GLY A 83 5.29 -5.51 4.51
C GLY A 83 4.07 -5.12 5.32
N CYS A 84 4.27 -4.43 6.44
CA CYS A 84 3.19 -3.87 7.23
C CYS A 84 3.50 -2.39 7.46
N GLN A 85 2.50 -1.54 7.23
CA GLN A 85 2.59 -0.11 7.44
C GLN A 85 1.37 0.37 8.22
N TYR A 86 1.61 1.09 9.30
CA TYR A 86 0.55 1.75 10.03
C TYR A 86 0.35 3.16 9.48
N PHE A 87 -0.90 3.52 9.19
CA PHE A 87 -1.29 4.86 8.78
C PHE A 87 -2.15 5.49 9.85
N ARG A 88 -1.87 6.76 10.14
CA ARG A 88 -2.64 7.59 11.06
C ARG A 88 -3.52 8.53 10.28
N TYR A 89 -4.78 8.57 10.68
CA TYR A 89 -5.72 9.55 10.18
C TYR A 89 -5.51 10.86 10.94
N ARG A 90 -5.33 11.97 10.22
CA ARG A 90 -5.35 13.32 10.82
C ARG A 90 -6.61 14.06 10.40
N PHE A 91 -7.32 14.57 11.41
CA PHE A 91 -8.37 15.55 11.20
C PHE A 91 -7.81 16.77 10.46
N PRO A 92 -8.59 17.37 9.55
CA PRO A 92 -8.21 18.64 8.96
C PRO A 92 -8.17 19.65 10.11
N THR A 93 -7.04 20.29 10.32
CA THR A 93 -6.96 21.40 11.27
C THR A 93 -7.89 22.49 10.76
N THR A 94 -9.09 22.58 11.31
CA THR A 94 -9.92 23.77 11.22
C THR A 94 -9.17 24.86 11.96
N THR A 95 -8.34 25.61 11.25
CA THR A 95 -7.85 26.91 11.71
C THR A 95 -9.05 27.85 11.71
N THR A 96 -9.87 27.78 12.75
CA THR A 96 -10.87 28.81 13.04
C THR A 96 -10.08 30.03 13.51
N HIS A 97 -10.07 31.07 12.68
CA HIS A 97 -9.43 32.35 12.96
C HIS A 97 -10.43 33.37 13.51
#